data_AF-A0A846DRT2-F1
#
_entry.id   AF-A0A846DRT2-F1
#
_cell.length_a   1.000
_cell.length_b   1.000
_cell.length_c   1.000
_cell.angle_alpha   90.00
_cell.angle_beta   90.00
_cell.angle_gamma   90.00
#
_symmetry.space_group_name_H-M   'P 1'
#
loop_
_entity.id
_entity.type
_entity.pdbx_description
1 polymer ?
#
loop_
_entity_poly.entity_id
_entity_poly.type
_entity_poly.pdbx_seq_one_letter_code
_entity_poly.pdbx_strand_id
1 'polypeptide(L)'
;MRFSYRGVSYEREASILEVNQGEIGGKYRGQDWTYRYPRHIPHLQPKIFMQYRGVAYSTRPIPKTEGSCISQSKTTTNLCRLSSRKQSNVVAENAKKIHLDN
;
A
#
# COMPACT_ATOMS: atom_id res chain seq x y z
N MET A 1 -15.83 15.46 2.79
CA MET A 1 -15.86 15.32 4.27
C MET A 1 -14.44 15.18 4.77
N ARG A 2 -14.05 15.94 5.80
CA ARG A 2 -12.73 15.80 6.45
C ARG A 2 -12.81 14.74 7.55
N PHE A 3 -11.84 13.83 7.60
CA PHE A 3 -11.77 12.79 8.61
C PHE A 3 -10.74 13.17 9.68
N SER A 4 -10.93 12.72 10.91
CA SER A 4 -9.99 12.97 12.01
C SER A 4 -9.77 11.73 12.84
N TYR A 5 -8.52 11.44 13.18
CA TYR A 5 -8.14 10.37 14.10
C TYR A 5 -7.15 10.90 15.15
N ARG A 6 -7.44 10.73 16.44
CA ARG A 6 -6.64 11.25 17.57
C ARG A 6 -6.26 12.72 17.44
N GLY A 7 -7.19 13.56 16.98
CA GLY A 7 -6.97 15.00 16.79
C GLY A 7 -6.20 15.37 15.53
N VAL A 8 -5.74 14.41 14.73
CA VAL A 8 -5.10 14.66 13.44
C VAL A 8 -6.13 14.57 12.33
N SER A 9 -6.32 15.68 11.62
CA SER A 9 -7.16 15.74 10.42
C SER A 9 -6.45 15.11 9.24
N TYR A 10 -7.17 14.29 8.47
CA TYR A 10 -6.68 13.71 7.23
C TYR A 10 -7.76 13.71 6.16
N GLU A 11 -7.33 13.82 4.91
CA GLU A 11 -8.19 13.71 3.74
C GLU A 11 -8.06 12.30 3.19
N ARG A 12 -9.21 11.65 2.95
CA ARG A 12 -9.22 10.34 2.30
C ARG A 12 -9.07 10.58 0.81
N GLU A 13 -8.03 10.04 0.21
CA GLU A 13 -7.89 10.00 -1.24
C GLU A 13 -8.99 9.11 -1.84
N ALA A 14 -9.65 9.61 -2.89
CA ALA A 14 -10.63 8.81 -3.61
C ALA A 14 -9.95 7.62 -4.29
N SER A 15 -10.65 6.49 -4.38
CA SER A 15 -10.14 5.33 -5.11
C SER A 15 -9.96 5.69 -6.59
N ILE A 16 -8.74 5.49 -7.11
CA ILE A 16 -8.39 5.81 -8.49
C ILE A 16 -8.74 4.67 -9.46
N LEU A 17 -9.30 3.57 -8.93
CA LEU A 17 -9.71 2.43 -9.73
C LEU A 17 -10.99 2.76 -10.49
N GLU A 18 -10.92 2.69 -11.82
CA GLU A 18 -12.11 2.66 -12.66
C GLU A 18 -12.90 1.38 -12.40
N VAL A 19 -14.19 1.55 -12.09
CA VAL A 19 -15.11 0.45 -11.79
C VAL A 19 -16.27 0.46 -12.75
N ASN A 20 -16.64 -0.73 -13.21
CA ASN A 20 -17.86 -0.97 -13.95
C ASN A 20 -18.94 -1.45 -13.00
N GLN A 21 -20.17 -1.03 -13.26
CA GLN A 21 -21.33 -1.51 -12.52
C GLN A 21 -21.70 -2.91 -13.01
N GLY A 22 -21.96 -3.81 -12.06
CA GLY A 22 -22.48 -5.14 -12.35
C GLY A 22 -23.99 -5.18 -12.39
N GLU A 23 -24.48 -6.26 -12.99
CA GLU A 23 -25.91 -6.53 -13.16
C GLU A 23 -26.60 -6.82 -11.82
N ILE A 24 -25.84 -7.29 -10.83
CA ILE A 24 -26.34 -7.58 -9.49
C ILE A 24 -26.46 -6.28 -8.69
N GLY A 25 -27.68 -6.01 -8.21
CA GLY A 25 -27.97 -4.87 -7.33
C GLY A 25 -29.27 -5.07 -6.56
N GLY A 26 -29.59 -4.11 -5.70
CA GLY A 26 -30.81 -4.11 -4.91
C GLY A 26 -30.89 -2.91 -3.99
N LYS A 27 -31.75 -2.99 -2.97
CA LYS A 27 -31.84 -1.99 -1.91
C LYS A 27 -31.38 -2.60 -0.59
N TYR A 28 -30.39 -1.98 0.05
CA TYR A 28 -29.96 -2.32 1.40
C TYR A 28 -30.32 -1.17 2.35
N ARG A 29 -31.18 -1.45 3.35
CA ARG A 29 -31.67 -0.45 4.32
C ARG A 29 -32.27 0.80 3.66
N GLY A 30 -33.02 0.61 2.59
CA GLY A 30 -33.66 1.70 1.84
C GLY A 30 -32.73 2.44 0.87
N GLN A 31 -31.42 2.15 0.88
CA GLN A 31 -30.45 2.74 -0.03
C GLN A 31 -30.14 1.79 -1.18
N ASP A 32 -29.99 2.32 -2.39
CA ASP A 32 -29.55 1.53 -3.54
C ASP A 32 -28.13 1.00 -3.31
N TRP A 33 -27.96 -0.31 -3.48
CA TRP A 33 -26.69 -1.00 -3.44
C TRP A 33 -26.48 -1.72 -4.76
N THR A 34 -25.29 -1.54 -5.35
CA THR A 34 -24.92 -2.15 -6.63
C THR A 34 -23.57 -2.82 -6.49
N TYR A 35 -23.46 -4.01 -7.06
CA TYR A 35 -22.18 -4.69 -7.17
C TYR A 35 -21.31 -3.97 -8.22
N ARG A 36 -20.01 -3.82 -7.93
CA ARG A 36 -19.07 -3.13 -8.81
C ARG A 36 -17.80 -3.94 -8.93
N TYR A 37 -17.25 -4.03 -10.14
CA TYR A 37 -15.98 -4.70 -10.41
C TYR A 37 -14.99 -3.74 -11.08
N PRO A 38 -13.68 -3.86 -10.80
CA PRO A 38 -12.67 -3.08 -11.52
C PRO A 38 -12.74 -3.35 -13.03
N ARG A 39 -12.59 -2.30 -13.84
CA ARG A 39 -12.57 -2.42 -15.31
C ARG A 39 -11.31 -3.13 -15.82
N HIS A 40 -10.17 -2.85 -15.17
CA HIS A 40 -8.86 -3.39 -15.51
C HIS A 40 -8.29 -4.20 -14.35
N ILE A 41 -7.40 -5.15 -14.63
CA ILE A 41 -6.68 -5.90 -13.60
C ILE A 41 -5.80 -4.90 -12.84
N PRO A 42 -6.02 -4.71 -11.52
CA PRO A 42 -5.24 -3.75 -10.78
C PRO A 42 -3.80 -4.26 -10.61
N HIS A 43 -2.83 -3.40 -10.95
CA HIS A 43 -1.44 -3.65 -10.60
C HIS A 43 -1.19 -3.24 -9.16
N LEU A 44 -0.74 -4.21 -8.35
CA LEU A 44 -0.41 -3.97 -6.96
C LEU A 44 0.96 -3.30 -6.86
N GLN A 45 1.03 -2.20 -6.13
CA GLN A 45 2.34 -1.64 -5.80
C GLN A 45 3.14 -2.59 -4.91
N PRO A 46 4.48 -2.63 -5.07
CA PRO A 46 5.34 -3.43 -4.21
C PRO A 46 5.16 -3.01 -2.76
N LYS A 47 5.17 -4.02 -1.88
CA LYS A 47 5.02 -3.83 -0.44
C LYS A 47 6.18 -3.02 0.11
N ILE A 48 5.88 -1.99 0.89
CA ILE A 48 6.92 -1.27 1.63
C ILE A 48 7.21 -2.08 2.89
N PHE A 49 8.41 -2.66 2.95
CA PHE A 49 8.90 -3.34 4.13
C PHE A 49 9.41 -2.29 5.12
N MET A 50 8.71 -2.12 6.23
CA MET A 50 9.05 -1.16 7.28
C MET A 50 9.43 -1.90 8.56
N GLN A 51 10.21 -1.25 9.42
CA GLN A 51 10.61 -1.81 10.71
C GLN A 51 10.37 -0.76 11.80
N TYR A 52 9.70 -1.15 12.88
CA TYR A 52 9.51 -0.31 14.05
C TYR A 52 10.12 -1.02 15.26
N ARG A 53 11.16 -0.40 15.85
CA ARG A 53 11.93 -0.98 16.97
C ARG A 53 12.42 -2.41 16.71
N GLY A 54 12.87 -2.70 15.48
CA GLY A 54 13.36 -4.01 15.07
C GLY A 54 12.27 -5.02 14.69
N VAL A 55 10.99 -4.69 14.87
CA VAL A 55 9.87 -5.55 14.44
C VAL A 55 9.48 -5.18 13.01
N ALA A 56 9.49 -6.17 12.12
CA ALA A 56 9.05 -6.00 10.75
C ALA A 56 7.53 -5.81 10.69
N TYR A 57 7.10 -4.78 9.98
CA TYR A 57 5.71 -4.56 9.63
C TYR A 57 5.63 -4.08 8.18
N SER A 58 4.43 -4.09 7.63
CA SER A 58 4.26 -3.79 6.22
C SER A 58 2.89 -3.23 5.93
N THR A 59 2.83 -2.31 4.98
CA THR A 59 1.58 -1.75 4.50
C THR A 59 0.87 -2.75 3.57
N ARG A 60 -0.46 -2.61 3.45
CA ARG A 60 -1.21 -3.32 2.42
C ARG A 60 -0.86 -2.72 1.06
N PRO A 61 -0.63 -3.54 0.02
CA PRO A 61 -0.35 -3.02 -1.31
C PRO A 61 -1.57 -2.24 -1.82
N ILE A 62 -1.31 -1.06 -2.38
CA ILE A 62 -2.34 -0.21 -2.96
C ILE A 62 -2.52 -0.63 -4.43
N PRO A 63 -3.74 -0.99 -4.86
CA PRO A 63 -4.02 -1.31 -6.26
C PRO A 63 -4.00 -0.03 -7.12
N LYS A 64 -3.32 -0.09 -8.27
CA LYS A 64 -3.25 0.97 -9.27
C LYS A 64 -3.81 0.51 -10.62
N THR A 65 -4.45 1.43 -11.32
CA THR A 65 -4.76 1.30 -12.76
C THR A 65 -3.68 2.02 -13.57
N GLU A 66 -3.38 1.51 -14.77
CA GLU A 66 -2.47 2.14 -15.73
C GLU A 66 -2.91 3.60 -15.99
N GLY A 67 -1.98 4.55 -15.88
CA GLY A 67 -2.27 5.99 -16.05
C GLY A 67 -2.52 6.79 -14.75
N SER A 68 -2.61 6.13 -13.59
CA SER A 68 -2.74 6.83 -12.29
C SER A 68 -1.37 7.15 -11.66
N CYS A 69 -0.97 8.41 -11.72
CA CYS A 69 0.14 8.94 -10.93
C CYS A 69 -0.34 9.24 -9.50
N ILE A 70 -0.03 8.34 -8.55
CA ILE A 70 -0.15 8.69 -7.13
C ILE A 70 0.98 9.68 -6.82
N SER A 71 0.65 10.96 -6.65
CA SER A 71 1.52 11.88 -5.93
C SER A 71 1.66 11.34 -4.52
N GLN A 72 2.85 10.85 -4.18
CA GLN A 72 3.18 10.47 -2.81
C GLN A 72 2.67 11.58 -1.88
N SER A 73 1.81 11.22 -0.93
CA SER A 73 1.31 12.16 0.05
C SER A 73 2.53 12.76 0.75
N LYS A 74 2.77 14.06 0.48
CA LYS A 74 3.79 14.84 1.18
C LYS A 74 3.30 14.99 2.61
N THR A 75 3.58 13.98 3.42
CA THR A 75 3.55 14.18 4.86
C THR A 75 4.64 15.20 5.12
N THR A 76 4.27 16.39 5.57
CA THR A 76 5.18 17.39 6.15
C THR A 76 5.68 16.86 7.49
N THR A 77 6.35 15.72 7.47
CA THR A 77 7.16 15.25 8.58
C THR A 77 8.50 15.93 8.43
N ASN A 78 8.87 16.74 9.43
CA ASN A 78 10.26 17.08 9.67
C ASN A 78 11.06 15.77 9.71
N LEU A 79 11.73 15.44 8.60
CA LEU A 79 12.48 14.19 8.45
C LEU A 79 13.79 14.33 9.22
N CYS A 80 13.97 13.52 10.26
CA CYS A 80 15.31 13.24 10.74
C CYS A 80 16.02 12.40 9.68
N ARG A 81 17.22 12.84 9.26
CA ARG A 81 18.01 12.24 8.19
C ARG A 81 18.46 10.84 8.63
N LEU A 82 17.70 9.80 8.29
CA LEU A 82 18.16 8.43 8.46
C LEU A 82 19.29 8.19 7.46
N SER A 83 20.51 8.22 7.96
CA SER A 83 21.70 7.81 7.21
C SER A 83 21.46 6.39 6.68
N SER A 84 21.38 6.25 5.35
CA SER A 84 21.28 4.95 4.70
C SER A 84 22.57 4.17 4.94
N ARG A 85 22.59 3.38 6.01
CA ARG A 85 23.69 2.43 6.23
C ARG A 85 23.56 1.35 5.16
N LYS A 86 24.48 1.33 4.19
CA LYS A 86 24.59 0.25 3.21
C LYS A 86 24.67 -1.07 3.98
N GLN A 87 23.77 -2.00 3.68
CA GLN A 87 23.82 -3.35 4.24
C GLN A 87 25.18 -3.94 3.85
N SER A 88 25.98 -4.36 4.84
CA SER A 88 27.26 -5.02 4.58
C SER A 88 26.98 -6.42 4.03
N ASN A 89 27.63 -6.77 2.92
CA ASN A 89 27.50 -8.04 2.17
C ASN A 89 27.78 -9.33 2.97
N VAL A 90 28.07 -9.24 4.27
CA VAL A 90 28.52 -10.35 5.12
C VAL A 90 27.47 -11.46 5.25
N VAL A 91 26.18 -11.14 5.18
CA VAL A 91 25.10 -12.15 5.33
C VAL A 91 24.88 -12.99 4.07
N ALA A 92 25.20 -12.47 2.88
CA ALA A 92 24.96 -13.16 1.61
C ALA A 92 25.95 -14.30 1.33
N GLU A 93 27.19 -14.20 1.82
CA GLU A 93 28.25 -15.21 1.62
C GLU A 93 27.95 -16.51 2.39
N ASN A 94 27.38 -16.43 3.59
CA ASN A 94 27.14 -17.60 4.44
C ASN A 94 25.98 -18.48 3.93
N ALA A 95 24.99 -17.91 3.26
CA ALA A 95 23.85 -18.67 2.73
C ALA A 95 24.24 -19.59 1.55
N LYS A 96 25.28 -19.23 0.79
CA LYS A 96 25.78 -20.05 -0.34
C LYS A 96 26.55 -21.28 0.11
N LYS A 97 27.21 -21.23 1.28
CA LYS A 97 28.00 -22.36 1.80
C LYS A 97 27.13 -23.53 2.29
N ILE A 98 25.91 -23.25 2.75
CA ILE A 98 25.00 -24.27 3.31
C ILE A 98 24.43 -25.21 2.23
N HIS A 99 24.42 -24.79 0.95
CA HIS A 99 23.79 -25.55 -0.13
C HIS A 99 24.75 -26.46 -0.93
N LEU A 100 26.02 -26.56 -0.53
CA LEU A 100 27.03 -27.36 -1.25
C LEU A 100 27.41 -28.68 -0.54
N ASP A 101 26.84 -28.97 0.63
CA ASP A 101 27.12 -30.20 1.40
C ASP A 101 25.95 -31.21 1.32
N ASN A 102 25.54 -31.59 0.11
CA ASN A 102 24.71 -32.78 -0.15
C ASN A 102 25.14 -33.48 -1.44
#